data_AF-A0A1U8JPW4-F1
#
_entry.id   AF-A0A1U8JPW4-F1
#
_cell.length_a   1.000
_cell.length_b   1.000
_cell.length_c   1.000
_cell.angle_alpha   90.00
_cell.angle_beta   90.00
_cell.angle_gamma   90.00
#
_symmetry.space_group_name_H-M   'P 1'
#
loop_
_entity.id
_entity.type
_entity.pdbx_description
1 polymer ?
#
loop_
_entity_poly.entity_id
_entity_poly.type
_entity_poly.pdbx_seq_one_letter_code
_entity_poly.pdbx_strand_id
1 'polypeptide(L)'
;MAPYEALYGRNCRTPSCWTELGERRVLGPELVFDTEDKVRLIQDQLKAASDRQKSYCRSDPTHVVSTVEIEVRPDLNFKEEPVQILDRNVKILRNKSITLVKVLWRNHSSEEAMWEPEEAMRQ
;
A
#
# COMPACT_ATOMS: atom_id res chain seq x y z
N MET A 1 -22.81 6.31 -52.95
CA MET A 1 -21.87 6.68 -51.87
C MET A 1 -22.59 6.42 -50.56
N ALA A 2 -22.16 5.44 -49.77
CA ALA A 2 -22.85 5.11 -48.51
C ALA A 2 -22.59 6.22 -47.46
N PRO A 3 -23.59 6.64 -46.66
CA PRO A 3 -23.41 7.70 -45.68
C PRO A 3 -22.41 7.29 -44.59
N TYR A 4 -21.70 8.27 -44.03
CA TYR A 4 -20.61 8.12 -43.04
C TYR A 4 -20.98 7.20 -41.85
N GLU A 5 -22.25 7.22 -41.45
CA GLU A 5 -22.80 6.40 -40.38
C GLU A 5 -22.77 4.88 -40.68
N ALA A 6 -22.77 4.48 -41.95
CA ALA A 6 -22.72 3.07 -42.34
C ALA A 6 -21.30 2.45 -42.23
N LEU A 7 -20.24 3.27 -42.25
CA LEU A 7 -18.85 2.81 -42.09
C LEU A 7 -18.45 2.71 -40.62
N TYR A 8 -19.06 3.52 -39.74
CA TYR A 8 -18.72 3.64 -38.33
C TYR A 8 -19.90 3.33 -37.39
N GLY A 9 -20.94 2.67 -37.93
CA GLY A 9 -22.23 2.36 -37.28
C GLY A 9 -22.18 1.26 -36.23
N ARG A 10 -21.13 1.25 -35.40
CA ARG A 10 -21.12 0.56 -34.12
C ARG A 10 -20.45 1.48 -33.13
N ASN A 11 -21.06 1.67 -31.96
CA ASN A 11 -20.40 2.32 -30.83
C ASN A 11 -19.00 1.73 -30.71
N CYS A 12 -17.99 2.53 -31.02
CA CYS A 12 -16.60 2.17 -30.79
C CYS A 12 -16.55 1.78 -29.32
N ARG A 13 -16.41 0.47 -29.04
CA ARG A 13 -15.90 0.05 -27.75
C ARG A 13 -14.53 0.70 -27.67
N THR A 14 -14.45 1.77 -26.92
CA THR A 14 -13.20 2.47 -26.66
C THR A 14 -12.15 1.42 -26.29
N PRO A 15 -10.96 1.39 -26.90
CA PRO A 15 -9.88 0.50 -26.50
C PRO A 15 -9.28 0.85 -25.13
N SER A 16 -9.98 1.64 -24.32
CA SER A 16 -9.82 1.62 -22.87
C SER A 16 -10.45 0.34 -22.34
N CYS A 17 -9.90 -0.81 -22.73
CA CYS A 17 -9.97 -1.99 -21.89
C CYS A 17 -9.17 -1.62 -20.64
N TRP A 18 -9.82 -0.90 -19.74
CA TRP A 18 -9.48 -0.93 -18.34
C TRP A 18 -9.58 -2.40 -18.00
N THR A 19 -8.41 -3.04 -17.90
CA THR A 19 -8.22 -4.37 -17.34
C THR A 19 -9.29 -4.59 -16.30
N GLU A 20 -10.01 -5.71 -16.41
CA GLU A 20 -10.99 -6.17 -15.44
C GLU A 20 -10.55 -5.70 -14.06
N LEU A 21 -11.12 -4.58 -13.59
CA LEU A 21 -11.02 -4.13 -12.22
C LEU A 21 -11.86 -5.18 -11.51
N GLY A 22 -11.22 -6.32 -11.29
CA GLY A 22 -11.82 -7.57 -10.85
C GLY A 22 -12.75 -7.19 -9.72
N GLU A 23 -14.03 -7.52 -9.90
CA GLU A 23 -15.14 -7.16 -9.02
C GLU A 23 -14.63 -6.97 -7.60
N ARG A 24 -14.30 -5.72 -7.25
CA ARG A 24 -13.84 -5.41 -5.91
C ARG A 24 -15.13 -5.49 -5.12
N ARG A 25 -15.42 -6.69 -4.61
CA ARG A 25 -16.54 -6.92 -3.70
C ARG A 25 -16.41 -5.81 -2.68
N VAL A 26 -17.38 -4.91 -2.65
CA VAL A 26 -17.43 -3.85 -1.66
C VAL A 26 -17.76 -4.58 -0.37
N LEU A 27 -16.72 -5.08 0.30
CA LEU A 27 -16.82 -5.68 1.61
C LEU A 27 -17.29 -4.53 2.50
N GLY A 28 -18.44 -4.74 3.15
CA GLY A 28 -19.07 -3.70 3.95
C GLY A 28 -18.17 -3.24 5.11
N PRO A 29 -18.52 -2.12 5.77
CA PRO A 29 -17.79 -1.62 6.94
C PRO A 29 -17.63 -2.66 8.05
N GLU A 30 -18.54 -3.65 8.14
CA GLU A 30 -18.44 -4.77 9.08
C GLU A 30 -17.10 -5.51 8.99
N LEU A 31 -16.58 -5.73 7.79
CA LEU A 31 -15.29 -6.41 7.64
C LEU A 31 -14.15 -5.57 8.21
N VAL A 32 -14.22 -4.24 8.09
CA VAL A 32 -13.22 -3.35 8.66
C VAL A 32 -13.20 -3.51 10.18
N PHE A 33 -14.35 -3.43 10.83
CA PHE A 33 -14.47 -3.63 12.28
C PHE A 33 -13.98 -5.02 12.71
N ASP A 34 -14.38 -6.08 12.00
CA ASP A 34 -13.94 -7.45 12.27
C ASP A 34 -12.41 -7.59 12.16
N THR A 35 -11.79 -6.92 11.18
CA THR A 35 -10.33 -6.91 11.05
C THR A 35 -9.67 -6.12 12.16
N GLU A 36 -10.23 -4.97 12.56
CA GLU A 36 -9.70 -4.16 13.67
C GLU A 36 -9.69 -4.94 14.98
N ASP A 37 -10.78 -5.64 15.31
CA ASP A 37 -10.87 -6.44 16.53
C ASP A 37 -9.90 -7.61 16.53
N LYS A 38 -9.70 -8.27 15.37
CA LYS A 38 -8.65 -9.29 15.23
C LYS A 38 -7.25 -8.71 15.40
N VAL A 39 -6.98 -7.52 14.86
CA VAL A 39 -5.67 -6.88 15.04
C VAL A 39 -5.45 -6.51 16.51
N ARG A 40 -6.46 -6.02 17.23
CA ARG A 40 -6.38 -5.79 18.69
C ARG A 40 -6.02 -7.07 19.45
N LEU A 41 -6.69 -8.18 19.14
CA LEU A 41 -6.38 -9.47 19.75
C LEU A 41 -4.92 -9.90 19.50
N ILE A 42 -4.42 -9.73 18.28
CA ILE A 42 -3.03 -10.05 17.92
C ILE A 42 -2.06 -9.16 18.72
N GLN A 43 -2.35 -7.86 18.86
CA GLN A 43 -1.53 -6.94 19.65
C GLN A 43 -1.45 -7.37 21.12
N ASP A 44 -2.58 -7.70 21.73
CA ASP A 44 -2.63 -8.15 23.13
C ASP A 44 -1.81 -9.42 23.34
N GLN A 45 -1.90 -10.37 22.41
CA GLN A 45 -1.12 -11.60 22.45
C GLN A 45 0.38 -11.35 22.29
N LEU A 46 0.78 -10.50 21.34
CA LEU A 46 2.18 -10.10 21.14
C LEU A 46 2.75 -9.41 22.38
N LYS A 47 1.96 -8.51 22.99
CA LYS A 47 2.36 -7.80 24.21
C LYS A 47 2.54 -8.77 25.38
N ALA A 48 1.58 -9.66 25.61
CA ALA A 48 1.67 -10.67 26.66
C ALA A 48 2.87 -11.62 26.47
N ALA A 49 3.17 -12.01 25.23
CA ALA A 49 4.35 -12.81 24.92
C ALA A 49 5.66 -12.06 25.20
N SER A 50 5.74 -10.79 24.80
CA SER A 50 6.88 -9.91 25.08
C SER A 50 7.10 -9.73 26.58
N ASP A 51 6.04 -9.46 27.35
CA ASP A 51 6.11 -9.28 28.80
C ASP A 51 6.59 -10.56 29.51
N ARG A 52 6.13 -11.74 29.05
CA ARG A 52 6.64 -13.04 29.52
C ARG A 52 8.13 -13.20 29.21
N GLN A 53 8.55 -12.91 27.98
CA GLN A 53 9.96 -13.02 27.60
C GLN A 53 10.85 -12.08 28.44
N LYS A 54 10.39 -10.85 28.68
CA LYS A 54 11.06 -9.87 29.54
C LYS A 54 11.16 -10.36 30.98
N SER A 55 10.12 -10.99 31.53
CA SER A 55 10.16 -11.52 32.90
C SER A 55 11.17 -12.67 33.05
N TYR A 56 11.27 -13.56 32.06
CA TYR A 56 12.27 -14.64 32.04
C TYR A 56 13.70 -14.09 31.91
N CYS A 57 13.97 -13.17 30.97
CA CYS A 57 15.31 -12.62 30.76
C CYS A 57 15.78 -11.76 31.94
N ARG A 58 14.87 -11.13 32.69
CA ARG A 58 15.22 -10.37 33.91
C ARG A 58 15.81 -11.24 35.02
N SER A 59 15.62 -12.55 34.95
CA SER A 59 16.08 -13.52 35.95
C SER A 59 17.52 -13.99 35.70
N ASP A 60 18.06 -13.83 34.48
CA ASP A 60 19.43 -14.19 34.11
C ASP A 60 20.15 -12.99 33.44
N PRO A 61 21.04 -12.28 34.15
CA PRO A 61 21.73 -11.09 33.63
C PRO A 61 22.72 -11.38 32.50
N THR A 62 22.96 -12.64 32.13
CA THR A 62 23.89 -13.01 31.05
C THR A 62 23.24 -13.12 29.67
N HIS A 63 21.91 -13.24 29.60
CA HIS A 63 21.17 -13.38 28.33
C HIS A 63 20.45 -12.08 27.96
N VAL A 64 21.12 -11.24 27.19
CA VAL A 64 20.48 -10.08 26.53
C VAL A 64 19.84 -10.56 25.24
N VAL A 65 18.57 -10.96 25.31
CA VAL A 65 17.79 -11.22 24.10
C VAL A 65 17.32 -9.88 23.54
N SER A 66 17.73 -9.57 22.30
CA SER A 66 17.20 -8.44 21.54
C SER A 66 15.74 -8.72 21.17
N THR A 67 14.80 -8.34 22.03
CA THR A 67 13.38 -8.31 21.68
C THR A 67 13.16 -7.18 20.69
N VAL A 68 12.80 -7.49 19.46
CA VAL A 68 12.29 -6.47 18.52
C VAL A 68 10.97 -5.98 19.08
N GLU A 69 10.98 -4.79 19.68
CA GLU A 69 9.76 -4.14 20.15
C GLU A 69 9.01 -3.63 18.92
N ILE A 70 8.00 -4.40 18.50
CA ILE A 70 7.08 -3.96 17.46
C ILE A 70 6.17 -2.90 18.11
N GLU A 71 6.46 -1.62 17.86
CA GLU A 71 5.61 -0.50 18.30
C GLU A 71 4.33 -0.47 17.46
N VAL A 72 3.31 -1.21 17.90
CA VAL A 72 1.98 -1.14 17.28
C VAL A 72 1.19 0.00 17.90
N ARG A 73 0.75 0.95 17.07
CA ARG A 73 -0.04 2.08 17.55
C ARG A 73 -1.48 1.66 17.87
N PRO A 74 -2.10 2.19 18.93
CA PRO A 74 -3.48 1.84 19.32
C PRO A 74 -4.54 2.25 18.29
N ASP A 75 -4.27 3.30 17.52
CA ASP A 75 -5.16 3.84 16.48
C ASP A 75 -5.05 3.05 15.16
N LEU A 76 -4.25 1.99 15.10
CA LEU A 76 -4.00 1.14 13.93
C LEU A 76 -3.50 1.89 12.69
N ASN A 77 -3.13 3.16 12.85
CA ASN A 77 -2.71 4.01 11.76
C ASN A 77 -1.19 4.02 11.66
N PHE A 78 -0.66 3.96 10.44
CA PHE A 78 0.78 4.10 10.18
C PHE A 78 1.02 5.26 9.23
N LYS A 79 2.10 6.01 9.47
CA LYS A 79 2.54 7.05 8.54
C LYS A 79 3.30 6.38 7.42
N GLU A 80 2.80 6.52 6.21
CA GLU A 80 3.52 6.06 5.01
C GLU A 80 4.61 7.09 4.70
N GLU A 81 5.87 6.66 4.84
CA GLU A 81 7.03 7.52 4.61
C GLU A 81 7.80 7.00 3.39
N PRO A 82 8.12 7.88 2.43
CA PRO A 82 8.90 7.50 1.28
C PRO A 82 10.34 7.26 1.72
N VAL A 83 10.88 6.09 1.43
CA VAL A 83 12.24 5.71 1.83
C VAL A 83 13.22 6.01 0.71
N GLN A 84 12.89 5.61 -0.50
CA GLN A 84 13.84 5.66 -1.61
C GLN A 84 13.14 5.81 -2.96
N ILE A 85 13.76 6.56 -3.87
CA ILE A 85 13.39 6.57 -5.28
C ILE A 85 14.13 5.43 -5.98
N LEU A 86 13.38 4.46 -6.49
CA LEU A 86 13.91 3.30 -7.21
C LEU A 86 14.19 3.60 -8.68
N ASP A 87 13.34 4.42 -9.31
CA ASP A 87 13.42 4.69 -10.74
C ASP A 87 12.78 6.04 -11.11
N ARG A 88 13.11 6.54 -12.31
CA ARG A 88 12.55 7.77 -12.87
C ARG A 88 12.10 7.54 -14.31
N ASN A 89 10.91 8.02 -14.66
CA ASN A 89 10.37 7.95 -16.00
C ASN A 89 9.77 9.30 -16.40
N VAL A 90 9.72 9.58 -17.71
CA VAL A 90 9.07 10.76 -18.26
C VAL A 90 7.94 10.31 -19.17
N LYS A 91 6.70 10.64 -18.78
CA LYS A 91 5.52 10.38 -19.60
C LYS A 91 5.25 11.57 -20.52
N ILE A 92 5.47 11.38 -21.81
CA ILE A 92 5.18 12.39 -22.84
C ILE A 92 3.73 12.25 -23.31
N LEU A 93 2.96 13.31 -23.15
CA LEU A 93 1.60 13.49 -23.67
C LEU A 93 1.63 14.43 -24.88
N ARG A 94 0.49 14.60 -25.56
CA ARG A 94 0.39 15.41 -26.80
C ARG A 94 0.91 16.85 -26.66
N ASN A 95 0.84 17.44 -25.47
CA ASN A 95 1.23 18.83 -25.22
C ASN A 95 2.02 19.05 -23.92
N LYS A 96 2.35 17.98 -23.18
CA LYS A 96 2.97 18.08 -21.85
C LYS A 96 3.86 16.86 -21.57
N SER A 97 4.91 17.03 -20.79
CA SER A 97 5.72 15.94 -20.23
C SER A 97 5.55 15.91 -18.71
N ILE A 98 5.28 14.74 -18.14
CA ILE A 98 5.14 14.54 -16.69
C ILE A 98 6.30 13.67 -16.23
N THR A 99 7.10 14.15 -15.26
CA THR A 99 8.14 13.35 -14.61
C THR A 99 7.50 12.51 -13.50
N LEU A 100 7.71 11.20 -13.57
CA LEU A 100 7.24 10.23 -12.61
C LEU A 100 8.44 9.60 -11.92
N VAL A 101 8.33 9.41 -10.61
CA VAL A 101 9.33 8.74 -9.77
C VAL A 101 8.71 7.50 -9.17
N LYS A 102 9.43 6.37 -9.23
CA LYS A 102 9.02 5.14 -8.57
C LYS A 102 9.51 5.19 -7.13
N VAL A 103 8.60 5.23 -6.17
CA VAL A 103 8.90 5.43 -4.75
C VAL A 103 8.70 4.13 -3.99
N LEU A 104 9.72 3.74 -3.23
CA LEU A 104 9.66 2.69 -2.23
C LEU A 104 9.18 3.27 -0.90
N TRP A 105 8.12 2.70 -0.36
CA TRP A 105 7.53 3.07 0.93
C TRP A 105 8.02 2.14 2.03
N ARG A 106 8.14 2.67 3.25
CA ARG A 106 8.84 2.01 4.38
C ARG A 106 8.35 0.61 4.73
N ASN A 107 7.08 0.32 4.49
CA ASN A 107 6.45 -0.96 4.83
C ASN A 107 6.10 -1.79 3.58
N HIS A 108 6.48 -1.34 2.39
CA HIS A 108 6.13 -1.98 1.12
C HIS A 108 7.34 -2.70 0.53
N SER A 109 7.09 -3.75 -0.22
CA SER A 109 8.11 -4.41 -1.03
C SER A 109 8.46 -3.58 -2.28
N SER A 110 9.61 -3.86 -2.90
CA SER A 110 10.01 -3.20 -4.16
C SER A 110 9.07 -3.46 -5.34
N GLU A 111 8.28 -4.53 -5.27
CA GLU A 111 7.26 -4.88 -6.26
C GLU A 111 5.99 -4.03 -6.09
N GLU A 112 5.69 -3.63 -4.86
CA GLU A 112 4.56 -2.77 -4.47
C GLU A 112 4.87 -1.27 -4.55
N ALA A 113 6.08 -0.91 -5.03
CA ALA A 113 6.49 0.49 -5.18
C ALA A 113 5.64 1.22 -6.23
N MET A 114 5.16 2.41 -5.86
CA MET A 114 4.16 3.19 -6.62
C MET A 114 4.83 4.29 -7.45
N TRP A 115 4.25 4.61 -8.62
CA TRP A 115 4.69 5.72 -9.45
C TRP A 115 3.99 7.01 -9.04
N GLU A 116 4.75 7.94 -8.50
CA GLU A 116 4.25 9.26 -8.08
C GLU A 116 4.78 10.36 -9.00
N PRO A 117 4.00 11.41 -9.29
CA PRO A 117 4.50 12.59 -9.98
C PRO A 117 5.54 13.29 -9.11
N GLU A 118 6.67 13.66 -9.72
CA GLU A 118 7.81 14.23 -8.99
C GLU A 118 7.44 15.52 -8.23
N GLU A 119 6.49 16.30 -8.76
CA GLU A 119 5.99 17.52 -8.14
C GLU A 119 5.31 17.27 -6.78
N ALA A 120 4.61 16.14 -6.62
CA ALA A 120 3.93 15.78 -5.37
C ALA A 120 4.93 15.41 -4.25
N MET A 121 6.12 14.96 -4.62
CA MET A 121 7.20 14.61 -3.68
C MET A 121 8.04 15.81 -3.25
N ARG A 122 7.87 16.98 -3.88
CA ARG A 122 8.63 18.21 -3.60
C ARG A 122 7.91 19.19 -2.65
N GLN A 123 6.71 18.86 -2.18
CA GLN A 123 5.97 19.62 -1.15
C GLN A 123 6.37 19.18 0.26
#